data_AF-A0A812JEE9-F1
#
_entry.id   AF-A0A812JEE9-F1
#
_cell.length_a   1.000
_cell.length_b   1.000
_cell.length_c   1.000
_cell.angle_alpha   90.00
_cell.angle_beta   90.00
_cell.angle_gamma   90.00
#
_symmetry.space_group_name_H-M   'P 1'
#
loop_
_entity.id
_entity.type
_entity.pdbx_description
1 polymer ?
#
loop_
_entity_poly.entity_id
_entity_poly.type
_entity_poly.pdbx_seq_one_letter_code
_entity_poly.pdbx_strand_id
1 'polypeptide(L)'
;MSPLEGGRAGIVILAHDRPDCLARCLESLAQQPDLGLVASVVSLDHKESFQTMEAVVDKYSKFNINVWRKPDDPSLKVAVAKIAAHFKFALSQSFEVAGFEFAIFVENDLTLAPDFLWYFRLTAPLLERDPSIWCVSAWNDNGFLELAPDEHRLFRTDYFPGLGWMIRNSTWPLLRESWPRFPSTGWDHWIRHGSAVSTFSKRDCIAPEAPRTRHVDTKGTNVKAGTPILKLLEKMATSKLPHGELHDVTYLLRDEYEATVHRILQDGEVVQSVNTLSALSTGRKSGRYQLIPYVREEFSSLAKKLQLYPGQPRGGWRGIIFSRHPQSHLPLALIDRRQGEGILPEKDLWRAEPGNILMKAKPGKSCDSACGAVGLKCDIRQMEYANNCKALKQHFPCENGCGHQVGAEIPCYVHEKTRDTALQCLVTDESAPNCSAQHPATTRLCTCSPAQKRHAGYLSR
;
A
#
# COMPACT_ATOMS: atom_id res chain seq x y z
N MET A 1 -5.64 -1.33 -30.85
CA MET A 1 -5.87 -0.01 -30.22
C MET A 1 -5.35 -0.09 -28.80
N SER A 2 -4.64 0.94 -28.34
CA SER A 2 -4.21 1.03 -26.94
C SER A 2 -5.44 1.01 -26.01
N PRO A 3 -5.36 0.46 -24.79
CA PRO A 3 -6.48 0.47 -23.85
C PRO A 3 -6.92 1.87 -23.37
N LEU A 4 -6.08 2.88 -23.56
CA LEU A 4 -6.48 4.29 -23.35
C LEU A 4 -7.16 4.92 -24.57
N GLU A 5 -7.18 4.26 -25.73
CA GLU A 5 -7.83 4.79 -26.95
C GLU A 5 -9.31 4.35 -27.04
N GLY A 6 -10.07 5.02 -27.91
CA GLY A 6 -11.42 4.60 -28.28
C GLY A 6 -12.48 4.80 -27.19
N GLY A 7 -12.25 5.71 -26.24
CA GLY A 7 -13.21 6.02 -25.17
C GLY A 7 -13.32 4.93 -24.09
N ARG A 8 -12.37 3.99 -24.04
CA ARG A 8 -12.36 2.89 -23.06
C ARG A 8 -11.91 3.33 -21.66
N ALA A 9 -11.27 4.49 -21.54
CA ALA A 9 -10.64 4.93 -20.29
C ALA A 9 -11.14 6.30 -19.84
N GLY A 10 -11.25 6.48 -18.52
CA GLY A 10 -11.51 7.77 -17.89
C GLY A 10 -10.46 8.12 -16.83
N ILE A 11 -10.14 9.40 -16.69
CA ILE A 11 -9.42 9.95 -15.54
C ILE A 11 -10.39 10.71 -14.64
N VAL A 12 -10.39 10.35 -13.36
CA VAL A 12 -11.32 10.86 -12.34
C VAL A 12 -10.53 11.51 -11.23
N ILE A 13 -10.64 12.83 -11.13
CA ILE A 13 -10.05 13.62 -10.05
C ILE A 13 -11.05 13.68 -8.88
N LEU A 14 -10.68 13.16 -7.71
CA LEU A 14 -11.47 13.30 -6.49
C LEU A 14 -11.13 14.61 -5.80
N ALA A 15 -12.14 15.44 -5.53
CA ALA A 15 -11.97 16.74 -4.89
C ALA A 15 -13.07 17.05 -3.87
N HIS A 16 -12.70 17.76 -2.80
CA HIS A 16 -13.59 18.16 -1.71
C HIS A 16 -13.89 19.67 -1.78
N ASP A 17 -13.03 20.50 -1.19
CA ASP A 17 -13.26 21.94 -0.97
C ASP A 17 -12.00 22.81 -1.17
N ARG A 18 -10.96 22.26 -1.80
CA ARG A 18 -9.66 22.93 -2.01
C ARG A 18 -9.51 23.40 -3.47
N PRO A 19 -9.98 24.62 -3.84
CA PRO A 19 -9.95 25.09 -5.22
C PRO A 19 -8.53 25.28 -5.75
N ASP A 20 -7.58 25.75 -4.92
CA ASP A 20 -6.18 25.95 -5.34
C ASP A 20 -5.47 24.61 -5.64
N CYS A 21 -5.80 23.55 -4.90
CA CYS A 21 -5.28 22.22 -5.17
C CYS A 21 -5.86 21.67 -6.47
N LEU A 22 -7.18 21.76 -6.65
CA LEU A 22 -7.83 21.37 -7.89
C LEU A 22 -7.26 22.12 -9.10
N ALA A 23 -7.03 23.43 -8.97
CA ALA A 23 -6.47 24.25 -10.05
C ALA A 23 -5.07 23.77 -10.48
N ARG A 24 -4.18 23.47 -9.52
CA ARG A 24 -2.83 22.95 -9.81
C ARG A 24 -2.87 21.53 -10.41
N CYS A 25 -3.76 20.68 -9.91
CA CYS A 25 -3.96 19.33 -10.45
C CYS A 25 -4.41 19.40 -11.92
N LEU A 26 -5.47 20.19 -12.19
CA LEU A 26 -5.99 20.40 -13.55
C LEU A 26 -4.99 21.07 -14.47
N GLU A 27 -4.17 22.01 -13.98
CA GLU A 27 -3.09 22.61 -14.76
C GLU A 27 -2.11 21.55 -15.25
N SER A 28 -1.63 20.67 -14.36
CA SER A 28 -0.72 19.59 -14.74
C SER A 28 -1.36 18.53 -15.64
N LEU A 29 -2.68 18.31 -15.51
CA LEU A 29 -3.45 17.42 -16.42
C LEU A 29 -3.61 18.03 -17.81
N ALA A 30 -3.94 19.33 -17.88
CA ALA A 30 -4.11 20.07 -19.13
C ALA A 30 -2.84 20.11 -20.00
N GLN A 31 -1.67 19.89 -19.39
CA GLN A 31 -0.37 19.82 -20.07
C GLN A 31 -0.07 18.43 -20.66
N GLN A 32 -0.87 17.40 -20.37
CA GLN A 32 -0.61 16.04 -20.83
C GLN A 32 -0.96 15.87 -22.32
N PRO A 33 -0.02 15.46 -23.19
CA PRO A 33 -0.29 15.27 -24.62
C PRO A 33 -1.40 14.25 -24.92
N ASP A 34 -1.50 13.22 -24.08
CA ASP A 34 -2.47 12.12 -24.23
C ASP A 34 -3.84 12.41 -23.59
N LEU A 35 -4.10 13.64 -23.11
CA LEU A 35 -5.37 14.00 -22.45
C LEU A 35 -6.60 13.72 -23.32
N GLY A 36 -6.49 13.96 -24.63
CA GLY A 36 -7.58 13.71 -25.57
C GLY A 36 -7.94 12.23 -25.77
N LEU A 37 -7.15 11.29 -25.23
CA LEU A 37 -7.43 9.85 -25.31
C LEU A 37 -8.40 9.39 -24.22
N VAL A 38 -8.48 10.11 -23.09
CA VAL A 38 -9.26 9.71 -21.91
C VAL A 38 -10.43 10.66 -21.67
N ALA A 39 -11.56 10.12 -21.21
CA ALA A 39 -12.63 10.95 -20.68
C ALA A 39 -12.16 11.60 -19.38
N SER A 40 -12.36 12.91 -19.22
CA SER A 40 -11.92 13.64 -18.02
C SER A 40 -13.08 13.99 -17.11
N VAL A 41 -12.91 13.73 -15.81
CA VAL A 41 -13.96 13.92 -14.81
C VAL A 41 -13.38 14.51 -13.53
N VAL A 42 -14.09 15.47 -12.93
CA VAL A 42 -13.91 15.87 -11.52
C VAL A 42 -15.10 15.36 -10.70
N SER A 43 -14.83 14.53 -9.71
CA SER A 43 -15.82 14.01 -8.77
C SER A 43 -15.75 14.80 -7.47
N LEU A 44 -16.85 15.48 -7.12
CA LEU A 44 -16.98 16.35 -5.95
C LEU A 44 -17.82 15.68 -4.86
N ASP A 45 -17.47 15.85 -3.58
CA ASP A 45 -18.21 15.28 -2.44
C ASP A 45 -18.60 16.26 -1.34
N HIS A 46 -18.41 17.57 -1.56
CA HIS A 46 -18.78 18.61 -0.61
C HIS A 46 -19.73 19.63 -1.24
N LYS A 47 -21.01 19.52 -0.89
CA LYS A 47 -22.09 20.26 -1.54
C LYS A 47 -21.91 21.78 -1.49
N GLU A 48 -21.44 22.30 -0.36
CA GLU A 48 -21.26 23.73 -0.12
C GLU A 48 -20.14 24.33 -0.99
N SER A 49 -19.17 23.52 -1.46
CA SER A 49 -18.08 24.00 -2.32
C SER A 49 -18.33 23.78 -3.81
N PHE A 50 -19.41 23.12 -4.23
CA PHE A 50 -19.64 22.75 -5.64
C PHE A 50 -19.50 23.94 -6.60
N GLN A 51 -20.15 25.07 -6.32
CA GLN A 51 -20.06 26.26 -7.19
C GLN A 51 -18.62 26.76 -7.35
N THR A 52 -17.88 26.86 -6.23
CA THR A 52 -16.48 27.32 -6.23
C THR A 52 -15.57 26.34 -6.98
N MET A 53 -15.77 25.03 -6.79
CA MET A 53 -14.96 24.00 -7.43
C MET A 53 -15.26 23.89 -8.93
N GLU A 54 -16.52 24.00 -9.34
CA GLU A 54 -16.94 24.02 -10.74
C GLU A 54 -16.40 25.24 -11.47
N ALA A 55 -16.39 26.42 -10.82
CA ALA A 55 -15.74 27.60 -11.38
C ALA A 55 -14.23 27.42 -11.64
N VAL A 56 -13.57 26.49 -10.94
CA VAL A 56 -12.19 26.09 -11.27
C VAL A 56 -12.17 25.19 -12.51
N VAL A 57 -13.08 24.23 -12.62
CA VAL A 57 -13.21 23.34 -13.78
C VAL A 57 -13.53 24.13 -15.06
N ASP A 58 -14.39 25.14 -14.99
CA ASP A 58 -14.81 25.97 -16.12
C ASP A 58 -13.64 26.70 -16.82
N LYS A 59 -12.57 27.02 -16.08
CA LYS A 59 -11.33 27.59 -16.63
C LYS A 59 -10.63 26.64 -17.62
N TYR A 60 -10.95 25.35 -17.54
CA TYR A 60 -10.42 24.27 -18.37
C TYR A 60 -11.48 23.68 -19.31
N SER A 61 -12.58 24.40 -19.55
CA SER A 61 -13.73 23.96 -20.37
C SER A 61 -13.36 23.46 -21.78
N LYS A 62 -12.26 23.95 -22.37
CA LYS A 62 -11.73 23.46 -23.67
C LYS A 62 -11.40 21.96 -23.70
N PHE A 63 -11.24 21.33 -22.54
CA PHE A 63 -10.94 19.90 -22.40
C PHE A 63 -12.17 19.03 -22.11
N ASN A 64 -13.39 19.59 -22.14
CA ASN A 64 -14.66 18.87 -21.92
C ASN A 64 -14.67 18.03 -20.62
N ILE A 65 -14.19 18.63 -19.52
CA ILE A 65 -14.11 17.94 -18.22
C ILE A 65 -15.50 17.89 -17.60
N ASN A 66 -16.02 16.68 -17.39
CA ASN A 66 -17.32 16.46 -16.74
C ASN A 66 -17.20 16.62 -15.22
N VAL A 67 -18.33 16.97 -14.57
CA VAL A 67 -18.40 17.06 -13.11
C VAL A 67 -19.42 16.06 -12.58
N TRP A 68 -18.98 15.21 -11.65
CA TRP A 68 -19.86 14.34 -10.88
C TRP A 68 -20.03 14.89 -9.47
N ARG A 69 -21.29 14.97 -9.02
CA ARG A 69 -21.61 15.43 -7.67
C ARG A 69 -22.07 14.23 -6.85
N LYS A 70 -21.27 13.80 -5.89
CA LYS A 70 -21.68 12.77 -4.94
C LYS A 70 -22.77 13.35 -4.03
N PRO A 71 -23.90 12.64 -3.83
CA PRO A 71 -24.89 13.02 -2.82
C PRO A 71 -24.33 12.99 -1.40
N ASP A 72 -24.80 13.89 -0.54
CA ASP A 72 -24.48 13.88 0.88
C ASP A 72 -25.05 12.64 1.56
N ASP A 73 -24.30 12.08 2.50
CA ASP A 73 -24.75 11.01 3.39
C ASP A 73 -24.56 11.46 4.85
N PRO A 74 -25.62 11.95 5.52
CA PRO A 74 -25.53 12.46 6.89
C PRO A 74 -25.22 11.37 7.92
N SER A 75 -25.30 10.07 7.55
CA SER A 75 -24.90 8.98 8.45
C SER A 75 -23.38 8.87 8.61
N LEU A 76 -22.59 9.43 7.68
CA LEU A 76 -21.13 9.38 7.70
C LEU A 76 -20.56 10.54 8.51
N LYS A 77 -20.17 10.26 9.75
CA LYS A 77 -19.70 11.28 10.71
C LYS A 77 -18.20 11.55 10.65
N VAL A 78 -17.40 10.57 10.25
CA VAL A 78 -15.93 10.65 10.27
C VAL A 78 -15.34 10.81 8.87
N ALA A 79 -14.26 11.58 8.75
CA ALA A 79 -13.64 11.92 7.46
C ALA A 79 -13.25 10.68 6.65
N VAL A 80 -12.62 9.68 7.27
CA VAL A 80 -12.20 8.44 6.60
C VAL A 80 -13.37 7.66 5.98
N ALA A 81 -14.56 7.70 6.59
CA ALA A 81 -15.76 7.06 6.05
C ALA A 81 -16.36 7.88 4.89
N LYS A 82 -16.32 9.21 4.97
CA LYS A 82 -16.73 10.10 3.87
C LYS A 82 -15.86 9.89 2.63
N ILE A 83 -14.53 9.85 2.80
CA ILE A 83 -13.56 9.58 1.73
C ILE A 83 -13.82 8.19 1.11
N ALA A 84 -13.99 7.15 1.93
CA ALA A 84 -14.30 5.81 1.44
C ALA A 84 -15.61 5.76 0.62
N ALA A 85 -16.63 6.51 1.04
CA ALA A 85 -17.89 6.61 0.29
C ALA A 85 -17.73 7.41 -1.01
N HIS A 86 -16.84 8.41 -1.05
CA HIS A 86 -16.51 9.16 -2.27
C HIS A 86 -15.80 8.30 -3.30
N PHE A 87 -14.79 7.52 -2.91
CA PHE A 87 -14.15 6.54 -3.79
C PHE A 87 -15.15 5.49 -4.29
N LYS A 88 -16.02 4.96 -3.43
CA LYS A 88 -17.08 4.03 -3.85
C LYS A 88 -18.00 4.64 -4.91
N PHE A 89 -18.43 5.88 -4.70
CA PHE A 89 -19.25 6.61 -5.67
C PHE A 89 -18.51 6.78 -7.00
N ALA A 90 -17.25 7.26 -6.97
CA ALA A 90 -16.45 7.49 -8.17
C ALA A 90 -16.19 6.19 -8.96
N LEU A 91 -15.90 5.08 -8.27
CA LEU A 91 -15.75 3.75 -8.86
C LEU A 91 -17.06 3.29 -9.52
N SER A 92 -18.19 3.45 -8.84
CA SER A 92 -19.50 3.07 -9.37
C SER A 92 -19.87 3.92 -10.60
N GLN A 93 -19.67 5.24 -10.54
CA GLN A 93 -19.90 6.13 -11.68
C GLN A 93 -19.03 5.76 -12.89
N SER A 94 -17.75 5.45 -12.65
CA SER A 94 -16.81 5.09 -13.71
C SER A 94 -17.22 3.81 -14.44
N PHE A 95 -17.56 2.76 -13.70
CA PHE A 95 -17.73 1.42 -14.27
C PHE A 95 -19.18 1.03 -14.54
N GLU A 96 -20.14 1.52 -13.74
CA GLU A 96 -21.55 1.13 -13.85
C GLU A 96 -22.37 2.15 -14.67
N VAL A 97 -21.98 3.43 -14.65
CA VAL A 97 -22.71 4.51 -15.34
C VAL A 97 -22.01 4.93 -16.62
N ALA A 98 -20.74 5.35 -16.52
CA ALA A 98 -19.96 5.77 -17.68
C ALA A 98 -19.48 4.60 -18.54
N GLY A 99 -19.47 3.38 -17.98
CA GLY A 99 -19.11 2.16 -18.72
C GLY A 99 -17.64 2.10 -19.13
N PHE A 100 -16.74 2.82 -18.44
CA PHE A 100 -15.32 2.74 -18.74
C PHE A 100 -14.81 1.31 -18.52
N GLU A 101 -13.84 0.91 -19.32
CA GLU A 101 -13.09 -0.31 -19.08
C GLU A 101 -11.93 -0.06 -18.11
N PHE A 102 -11.30 1.11 -18.19
CA PHE A 102 -10.21 1.54 -17.31
C PHE A 102 -10.55 2.88 -16.65
N ALA A 103 -10.23 3.02 -15.37
CA ALA A 103 -10.35 4.28 -14.67
C ALA A 103 -9.06 4.61 -13.94
N ILE A 104 -8.55 5.84 -14.14
CA ILE A 104 -7.41 6.41 -13.43
C ILE A 104 -7.94 7.36 -12.36
N PHE A 105 -7.65 7.09 -11.09
CA PHE A 105 -8.08 7.92 -9.96
C PHE A 105 -6.93 8.76 -9.44
N VAL A 106 -7.17 10.07 -9.36
CA VAL A 106 -6.20 11.08 -8.89
C VAL A 106 -6.85 11.90 -7.77
N GLU A 107 -6.14 12.16 -6.69
CA GLU A 107 -6.61 13.08 -5.65
C GLU A 107 -6.21 14.53 -6.01
N ASN A 108 -7.05 15.51 -5.67
CA ASN A 108 -6.87 16.89 -6.12
C ASN A 108 -5.63 17.60 -5.56
N ASP A 109 -4.94 17.03 -4.56
CA ASP A 109 -3.67 17.53 -4.03
C ASP A 109 -2.42 16.94 -4.70
N LEU A 110 -2.61 16.22 -5.81
CA LEU A 110 -1.54 15.71 -6.65
C LEU A 110 -1.30 16.59 -7.87
N THR A 111 -0.03 16.82 -8.20
CA THR A 111 0.39 17.27 -9.54
C THR A 111 1.00 16.09 -10.31
N LEU A 112 0.83 16.11 -11.62
CA LEU A 112 1.19 15.01 -12.51
C LEU A 112 2.56 15.24 -13.18
N ALA A 113 3.35 14.16 -13.35
CA ALA A 113 4.58 14.18 -14.13
C ALA A 113 4.32 14.41 -15.63
N PRO A 114 5.31 14.85 -16.43
CA PRO A 114 5.11 15.16 -17.85
C PRO A 114 4.66 13.96 -18.71
N ASP A 115 5.06 12.74 -18.34
CA ASP A 115 4.70 11.49 -19.01
C ASP A 115 3.50 10.77 -18.36
N PHE A 116 2.79 11.37 -17.40
CA PHE A 116 1.80 10.65 -16.57
C PHE A 116 0.76 9.85 -17.38
N LEU A 117 0.14 10.45 -18.40
CA LEU A 117 -0.82 9.71 -19.24
C LEU A 117 -0.14 8.74 -20.21
N TRP A 118 1.08 9.03 -20.66
CA TRP A 118 1.89 8.11 -21.46
C TRP A 118 2.26 6.85 -20.67
N TYR A 119 2.63 7.01 -19.40
CA TYR A 119 2.89 5.93 -18.45
C TYR A 119 1.68 4.98 -18.33
N PHE A 120 0.47 5.53 -18.12
CA PHE A 120 -0.74 4.71 -18.06
C PHE A 120 -1.08 4.08 -19.41
N ARG A 121 -0.84 4.78 -20.53
CA ARG A 121 -1.05 4.24 -21.88
C ARG A 121 -0.21 3.00 -22.14
N LEU A 122 1.06 3.00 -21.73
CA LEU A 122 1.95 1.86 -21.91
C LEU A 122 1.67 0.71 -20.95
N THR A 123 1.23 1.00 -19.73
CA THR A 123 1.02 -0.02 -18.69
C THR A 123 -0.39 -0.63 -18.73
N ALA A 124 -1.39 0.04 -19.31
CA ALA A 124 -2.76 -0.49 -19.39
C ALA A 124 -2.87 -1.87 -20.07
N PRO A 125 -2.14 -2.19 -21.16
CA PRO A 125 -2.14 -3.53 -21.74
C PRO A 125 -1.71 -4.64 -20.77
N LEU A 126 -0.93 -4.32 -19.73
CA LEU A 126 -0.53 -5.31 -18.72
C LEU A 126 -1.73 -5.77 -17.88
N LEU A 127 -2.67 -4.86 -17.55
CA LEU A 127 -3.91 -5.19 -16.84
C LEU A 127 -4.86 -6.08 -17.65
N GLU A 128 -4.75 -6.07 -18.98
CA GLU A 128 -5.52 -6.97 -19.84
C GLU A 128 -4.87 -8.35 -19.97
N ARG A 129 -3.55 -8.36 -20.15
CA ARG A 129 -2.78 -9.56 -20.51
C ARG A 129 -2.42 -10.42 -19.31
N ASP A 130 -2.26 -9.82 -18.14
CA ASP A 130 -1.79 -10.52 -16.94
C ASP A 130 -2.82 -10.40 -15.80
N PRO A 131 -3.63 -11.45 -15.53
CA PRO A 131 -4.64 -11.42 -14.48
C PRO A 131 -4.04 -11.40 -13.06
N SER A 132 -2.73 -11.59 -12.93
CA SER A 132 -2.02 -11.37 -11.67
C SER A 132 -1.67 -9.90 -11.42
N ILE A 133 -2.02 -8.97 -12.30
CA ILE A 133 -1.94 -7.52 -12.07
C ILE A 133 -3.36 -6.99 -11.93
N TRP A 134 -3.64 -6.23 -10.87
CA TRP A 134 -4.96 -5.63 -10.68
C TRP A 134 -4.97 -4.11 -10.71
N CYS A 135 -3.82 -3.48 -10.48
CA CYS A 135 -3.69 -2.03 -10.55
C CYS A 135 -2.35 -1.57 -11.12
N VAL A 136 -2.32 -0.32 -11.59
CA VAL A 136 -1.08 0.40 -11.88
C VAL A 136 -1.11 1.66 -11.02
N SER A 137 -0.10 1.89 -10.21
CA SER A 137 0.07 3.09 -9.38
C SER A 137 1.09 4.01 -10.02
N ALA A 138 0.95 5.32 -9.85
CA ALA A 138 1.95 6.33 -10.20
C ALA A 138 2.88 6.65 -9.01
N TRP A 139 2.67 6.01 -7.87
CA TRP A 139 3.39 6.26 -6.63
C TRP A 139 4.25 5.08 -6.18
N ASN A 140 5.39 5.42 -5.58
CA ASN A 140 6.27 4.53 -4.84
C ASN A 140 6.54 5.12 -3.45
N ASP A 141 6.09 4.45 -2.39
CA ASP A 141 6.28 4.89 -1.00
C ASP A 141 7.76 5.06 -0.59
N ASN A 142 8.69 4.38 -1.28
CA ASN A 142 10.14 4.52 -1.10
C ASN A 142 10.81 5.31 -2.24
N GLY A 143 10.03 6.04 -3.04
CA GLY A 143 10.47 6.82 -4.19
C GLY A 143 11.19 8.12 -3.82
N PHE A 144 12.13 8.09 -2.87
CA PHE A 144 12.90 9.24 -2.43
C PHE A 144 13.98 9.62 -3.45
N LEU A 145 14.34 10.90 -3.52
CA LEU A 145 15.34 11.44 -4.48
C LEU A 145 16.63 10.62 -4.55
N GLU A 146 17.17 10.18 -3.41
CA GLU A 146 18.42 9.42 -3.32
C GLU A 146 18.26 7.90 -3.61
N LEU A 147 17.02 7.40 -3.58
CA LEU A 147 16.70 5.97 -3.62
C LEU A 147 16.03 5.53 -4.92
N ALA A 148 15.46 6.48 -5.66
CA ALA A 148 14.72 6.24 -6.90
C ALA A 148 15.25 7.06 -8.09
N PRO A 149 16.54 6.86 -8.49
CA PRO A 149 17.14 7.63 -9.57
C PRO A 149 16.67 7.23 -10.97
N ASP A 150 16.14 6.02 -11.17
CA ASP A 150 15.80 5.51 -12.49
C ASP A 150 14.35 5.85 -12.87
N GLU A 151 14.19 6.78 -13.81
CA GLU A 151 12.88 7.19 -14.31
C GLU A 151 12.27 6.18 -15.27
N HIS A 152 13.04 5.28 -15.89
CA HIS A 152 12.51 4.27 -16.82
C HIS A 152 12.13 2.96 -16.12
N ARG A 153 12.66 2.72 -14.91
CA ARG A 153 12.38 1.49 -14.15
C ARG A 153 10.99 1.52 -13.51
N LEU A 154 10.27 0.41 -13.70
CA LEU A 154 9.03 0.06 -13.05
C LEU A 154 9.23 -1.26 -12.28
N PHE A 155 8.33 -1.57 -11.36
CA PHE A 155 8.38 -2.80 -10.57
C PHE A 155 6.97 -3.30 -10.21
N ARG A 156 6.88 -4.57 -9.84
CA ARG A 156 5.67 -5.16 -9.25
C ARG A 156 5.72 -5.05 -7.74
N THR A 157 4.58 -4.78 -7.13
CA THR A 157 4.39 -4.66 -5.67
C THR A 157 3.08 -5.35 -5.27
N ASP A 158 3.10 -6.13 -4.19
CA ASP A 158 1.86 -6.67 -3.59
C ASP A 158 1.26 -5.70 -2.54
N TYR A 159 1.94 -4.58 -2.30
CA TYR A 159 1.42 -3.44 -1.57
C TYR A 159 0.68 -2.47 -2.52
N PHE A 160 -0.53 -2.05 -2.16
CA PHE A 160 -1.31 -1.05 -2.90
C PHE A 160 -0.85 0.39 -2.58
N PRO A 161 -0.16 1.11 -3.49
CA PRO A 161 0.38 2.42 -3.16
C PRO A 161 -0.69 3.53 -3.26
N GLY A 162 -1.55 3.49 -4.27
CA GLY A 162 -2.56 4.53 -4.52
C GLY A 162 -1.99 5.76 -5.22
N LEU A 163 -2.40 6.97 -4.79
CA LEU A 163 -1.83 8.26 -5.18
C LEU A 163 -1.60 8.44 -6.70
N GLY A 164 -2.70 8.34 -7.46
CA GLY A 164 -2.68 8.29 -8.92
C GLY A 164 -2.62 6.84 -9.38
N TRP A 165 -3.76 6.18 -9.54
CA TRP A 165 -3.76 4.74 -9.83
C TRP A 165 -4.86 4.35 -10.81
N MET A 166 -4.56 3.37 -11.65
CA MET A 166 -5.45 2.82 -12.67
C MET A 166 -5.92 1.43 -12.28
N ILE A 167 -7.20 1.18 -12.55
CA ILE A 167 -7.88 -0.10 -12.31
C ILE A 167 -8.78 -0.43 -13.51
N ARG A 168 -8.90 -1.73 -13.80
CA ARG A 168 -9.81 -2.26 -14.82
C ARG A 168 -11.18 -2.62 -14.23
N ASN A 169 -12.24 -2.45 -15.01
CA ASN A 169 -13.62 -2.69 -14.60
C ASN A 169 -13.87 -4.11 -14.03
N SER A 170 -13.15 -5.12 -14.51
CA SER A 170 -13.24 -6.51 -14.04
C SER A 170 -12.87 -6.67 -12.56
N THR A 171 -12.13 -5.72 -12.00
CA THR A 171 -11.72 -5.71 -10.60
C THR A 171 -12.78 -5.10 -9.69
N TRP A 172 -13.61 -4.17 -10.20
CA TRP A 172 -14.58 -3.45 -9.38
C TRP A 172 -15.62 -4.36 -8.70
N PRO A 173 -16.24 -5.35 -9.38
CA PRO A 173 -17.17 -6.28 -8.71
C PRO A 173 -16.58 -7.00 -7.50
N LEU A 174 -15.28 -7.32 -7.54
CA LEU A 174 -14.56 -8.00 -6.47
C LEU A 174 -14.43 -7.11 -5.22
N LEU A 175 -14.29 -5.80 -5.42
CA LEU A 175 -14.20 -4.81 -4.35
C LEU A 175 -15.55 -4.42 -3.79
N ARG A 176 -16.52 -4.18 -4.68
CA ARG A 176 -17.79 -3.53 -4.39
C ARG A 176 -18.58 -4.21 -3.29
N GLU A 177 -18.60 -5.54 -3.28
CA GLU A 177 -19.37 -6.35 -2.32
C GLU A 177 -18.84 -6.24 -0.89
N SER A 178 -17.53 -6.02 -0.74
CA SER A 178 -16.88 -5.96 0.57
C SER A 178 -16.40 -4.56 0.94
N TRP A 179 -16.68 -3.55 0.09
CA TRP A 179 -16.20 -2.18 0.28
C TRP A 179 -16.54 -1.65 1.68
N PRO A 180 -15.56 -1.09 2.41
CA PRO A 180 -15.72 -0.81 3.82
C PRO A 180 -16.65 0.39 4.00
N ARG A 181 -17.69 0.22 4.82
CA ARG A 181 -18.56 1.34 5.20
C ARG A 181 -17.89 2.28 6.20
N PHE A 182 -17.12 1.73 7.14
CA PHE A 182 -16.44 2.47 8.20
C PHE A 182 -14.97 2.01 8.32
N PRO A 183 -14.12 2.32 7.33
CA PRO A 183 -12.70 1.99 7.43
C PRO A 183 -12.03 2.93 8.42
N SER A 184 -11.68 2.42 9.58
CA SER A 184 -11.13 3.20 10.69
C SER A 184 -9.78 3.84 10.40
N THR A 185 -8.95 3.22 9.56
CA THR A 185 -7.63 3.73 9.15
C THR A 185 -7.57 4.15 7.67
N GLY A 186 -8.71 4.19 6.97
CA GLY A 186 -8.79 4.54 5.55
C GLY A 186 -9.13 3.35 4.63
N TRP A 187 -9.76 3.67 3.50
CA TRP A 187 -10.18 2.67 2.51
C TRP A 187 -8.99 1.97 1.85
N ASP A 188 -7.89 2.70 1.68
CA ASP A 188 -6.62 2.24 1.13
C ASP A 188 -5.94 1.24 2.09
N HIS A 189 -5.95 1.50 3.40
CA HIS A 189 -5.51 0.54 4.41
C HIS A 189 -6.38 -0.73 4.42
N TRP A 190 -7.70 -0.59 4.22
CA TRP A 190 -8.59 -1.73 4.04
C TRP A 190 -8.27 -2.53 2.78
N ILE A 191 -7.85 -1.88 1.68
CA ILE A 191 -7.36 -2.58 0.48
C ILE A 191 -6.08 -3.38 0.81
N ARG A 192 -5.14 -2.77 1.54
CA ARG A 192 -3.82 -3.35 1.85
C ARG A 192 -3.86 -4.52 2.84
N HIS A 193 -4.73 -4.46 3.86
CA HIS A 193 -4.70 -5.42 4.98
C HIS A 193 -6.08 -6.00 5.36
N GLY A 194 -7.16 -5.41 4.86
CA GLY A 194 -8.53 -5.78 5.22
C GLY A 194 -9.07 -6.98 4.43
N SER A 195 -10.39 -7.00 4.28
CA SER A 195 -11.07 -8.09 3.54
C SER A 195 -10.71 -8.13 2.05
N ALA A 196 -10.34 -7.00 1.46
CA ALA A 196 -9.92 -6.91 0.06
C ALA A 196 -8.74 -7.84 -0.27
N VAL A 197 -7.79 -7.99 0.65
CA VAL A 197 -6.61 -8.87 0.48
C VAL A 197 -7.03 -10.31 0.22
N SER A 198 -8.11 -10.76 0.87
CA SER A 198 -8.64 -12.11 0.64
C SER A 198 -9.29 -12.26 -0.74
N THR A 199 -9.81 -11.18 -1.32
CA THR A 199 -10.38 -11.16 -2.67
C THR A 199 -9.30 -11.04 -3.76
N PHE A 200 -8.17 -10.40 -3.45
CA PHE A 200 -7.07 -10.17 -4.38
C PHE A 200 -5.87 -11.09 -4.19
N SER A 201 -6.02 -12.19 -3.45
CA SER A 201 -4.86 -13.03 -3.09
C SER A 201 -4.03 -13.36 -4.35
N LYS A 202 -2.76 -12.92 -4.34
CA LYS A 202 -1.77 -13.04 -5.43
C LYS A 202 -1.91 -12.08 -6.63
N ARG A 203 -2.51 -10.90 -6.45
CA ARG A 203 -2.47 -9.85 -7.47
C ARG A 203 -1.57 -8.70 -7.07
N ASP A 204 -0.69 -8.31 -7.98
CA ASP A 204 0.25 -7.23 -7.81
C ASP A 204 -0.31 -5.93 -8.41
N CYS A 205 0.24 -4.82 -7.98
CA CYS A 205 0.21 -3.58 -8.72
C CYS A 205 1.54 -3.35 -9.42
N ILE A 206 1.51 -2.61 -10.53
CA ILE A 206 2.72 -2.00 -11.10
C ILE A 206 2.95 -0.65 -10.42
N ALA A 207 4.20 -0.33 -10.10
CA ALA A 207 4.60 0.96 -9.58
C ALA A 207 5.89 1.43 -10.27
N PRO A 208 6.12 2.75 -10.36
CA PRO A 208 7.34 3.30 -10.93
C PRO A 208 8.44 3.45 -9.86
N GLU A 209 9.71 3.32 -10.22
CA GLU A 209 10.81 3.65 -9.28
C GLU A 209 10.73 5.13 -8.88
N ALA A 210 10.83 6.07 -9.84
CA ALA A 210 10.57 7.49 -9.61
C ALA A 210 9.05 7.81 -9.66
N PRO A 211 8.40 8.35 -8.62
CA PRO A 211 6.96 8.65 -8.66
C PRO A 211 6.56 9.57 -9.84
N ARG A 212 5.40 9.28 -10.45
CA ARG A 212 4.77 10.06 -11.53
C ARG A 212 3.70 11.03 -11.02
N THR A 213 3.49 11.06 -9.71
CA THR A 213 2.68 12.04 -9.00
C THR A 213 3.50 12.69 -7.91
N ARG A 214 3.15 13.93 -7.56
CA ARG A 214 3.72 14.67 -6.45
C ARG A 214 2.61 15.22 -5.57
N HIS A 215 2.69 14.96 -4.28
CA HIS A 215 1.80 15.58 -3.30
C HIS A 215 2.25 17.02 -3.04
N VAL A 216 1.40 18.00 -3.35
CA VAL A 216 1.76 19.43 -3.31
C VAL A 216 1.12 20.23 -2.18
N ASP A 217 0.35 19.56 -1.31
CA ASP A 217 -0.35 20.22 -0.22
C ASP A 217 0.38 20.14 1.12
N THR A 218 0.20 21.18 1.92
CA THR A 218 0.66 21.32 3.30
C THR A 218 -0.50 21.18 4.31
N LYS A 219 -1.75 21.06 3.83
CA LYS A 219 -2.98 20.88 4.62
C LYS A 219 -3.86 19.79 4.02
N GLY A 220 -4.50 18.97 4.85
CA GLY A 220 -5.38 17.88 4.44
C GLY A 220 -5.83 17.06 5.64
N THR A 221 -6.63 16.01 5.43
CA THR A 221 -7.14 15.16 6.52
C THR A 221 -6.00 14.54 7.34
N ASN A 222 -4.95 14.08 6.66
CA ASN A 222 -3.79 13.41 7.28
C ASN A 222 -2.47 14.20 7.18
N VAL A 223 -2.45 15.31 6.42
CA VAL A 223 -1.25 16.14 6.24
C VAL A 223 -1.50 17.51 6.85
N LYS A 224 -0.65 17.91 7.82
CA LYS A 224 -0.68 19.26 8.40
C LYS A 224 0.71 19.89 8.33
N ALA A 225 0.77 21.21 8.25
CA ALA A 225 2.04 21.94 8.24
C ALA A 225 2.92 21.55 9.45
N GLY A 226 4.21 21.31 9.21
CA GLY A 226 5.17 20.92 10.24
C GLY A 226 5.14 19.45 10.69
N THR A 227 4.23 18.63 10.13
CA THR A 227 4.18 17.19 10.46
C THR A 227 5.34 16.41 9.83
N PRO A 228 5.77 15.29 10.44
CA PRO A 228 6.81 14.41 9.88
C PRO A 228 6.48 13.92 8.46
N ILE A 229 5.21 13.70 8.14
CA ILE A 229 4.78 13.24 6.81
C ILE A 229 5.02 14.29 5.74
N LEU A 230 4.81 15.59 6.02
CA LEU A 230 5.09 16.64 5.05
C LEU A 230 6.58 16.71 4.70
N LYS A 231 7.45 16.66 5.71
CA LYS A 231 8.92 16.63 5.51
C LYS A 231 9.39 15.40 4.75
N LEU A 232 8.64 14.30 4.83
CA LEU A 232 8.91 13.09 4.07
C LEU A 232 8.53 13.28 2.60
N LEU A 233 7.33 13.80 2.35
CA LEU A 233 6.82 14.08 1.00
C LEU A 233 7.69 15.09 0.25
N GLU A 234 8.27 16.08 0.93
CA GLU A 234 9.21 17.05 0.36
C GLU A 234 10.49 16.40 -0.22
N LYS A 235 10.86 15.21 0.25
CA LYS A 235 12.04 14.46 -0.19
C LYS A 235 11.75 13.43 -1.28
N MET A 236 10.48 13.27 -1.65
CA MET A 236 10.07 12.35 -2.69
C MET A 236 10.55 12.85 -4.05
N ALA A 237 11.05 11.93 -4.87
CA ALA A 237 11.31 12.21 -6.26
C ALA A 237 9.99 12.48 -7.00
N THR A 238 10.08 13.20 -8.11
CA THR A 238 8.99 13.33 -9.07
C THR A 238 9.61 13.23 -10.44
N SER A 239 9.10 12.30 -11.23
CA SER A 239 9.64 12.09 -12.55
C SER A 239 9.46 13.33 -13.42
N LYS A 240 10.49 13.63 -14.20
CA LYS A 240 10.55 14.67 -15.22
C LYS A 240 10.64 14.06 -16.61
N LEU A 241 10.46 12.73 -16.72
CA LEU A 241 10.56 12.02 -17.97
C LEU A 241 9.57 12.61 -18.98
N PRO A 242 10.01 13.01 -20.18
CA PRO A 242 9.13 13.52 -21.21
C PRO A 242 8.15 12.45 -21.73
N HIS A 243 7.03 12.90 -22.29
CA HIS A 243 6.13 12.04 -23.07
C HIS A 243 6.91 11.29 -24.16
N GLY A 244 6.64 9.99 -24.32
CA GLY A 244 7.26 9.15 -25.35
C GLY A 244 8.55 8.45 -24.92
N GLU A 245 9.19 8.87 -23.84
CA GLU A 245 10.52 8.36 -23.41
C GLU A 245 10.44 7.12 -22.51
N LEU A 246 9.28 6.83 -21.91
CA LEU A 246 9.05 5.51 -21.34
C LEU A 246 8.80 4.52 -22.49
N HIS A 247 9.43 3.35 -22.42
CA HIS A 247 9.37 2.35 -23.48
C HIS A 247 8.95 0.99 -22.91
N ASP A 248 9.47 -0.11 -23.44
CA ASP A 248 9.07 -1.49 -23.13
C ASP A 248 8.80 -1.74 -21.64
N VAL A 249 7.57 -2.15 -21.33
CA VAL A 249 7.09 -2.51 -19.99
C VAL A 249 6.76 -4.00 -19.88
N THR A 250 7.02 -4.80 -20.92
CA THR A 250 6.60 -6.22 -20.97
C THR A 250 7.37 -7.12 -20.01
N TYR A 251 8.56 -6.69 -19.55
CA TYR A 251 9.30 -7.34 -18.48
C TYR A 251 8.55 -7.40 -17.13
N LEU A 252 7.47 -6.65 -16.99
CA LEU A 252 6.59 -6.68 -15.81
C LEU A 252 5.53 -7.79 -15.87
N LEU A 253 5.38 -8.49 -16.99
CA LEU A 253 4.53 -9.68 -17.04
C LEU A 253 5.07 -10.71 -16.04
N ARG A 254 4.17 -11.40 -15.33
CA ARG A 254 4.50 -12.23 -14.17
C ARG A 254 5.72 -13.12 -14.40
N ASP A 255 5.71 -13.92 -15.46
CA ASP A 255 6.73 -14.95 -15.67
C ASP A 255 8.11 -14.32 -15.96
N GLU A 256 8.15 -13.21 -16.72
CA GLU A 256 9.38 -12.45 -17.00
C GLU A 256 9.92 -11.75 -15.73
N TYR A 257 9.02 -11.16 -14.94
CA TYR A 257 9.38 -10.46 -13.72
C TYR A 257 9.89 -11.44 -12.65
N GLU A 258 9.18 -12.56 -12.45
CA GLU A 258 9.58 -13.61 -11.50
C GLU A 258 10.94 -14.22 -11.90
N ALA A 259 11.16 -14.52 -13.18
CA ALA A 259 12.45 -14.99 -13.67
C ALA A 259 13.58 -13.97 -13.43
N THR A 260 13.29 -12.69 -13.62
CA THR A 260 14.27 -11.61 -13.38
C THR A 260 14.61 -11.45 -11.91
N VAL A 261 13.60 -11.42 -11.05
CA VAL A 261 13.80 -11.35 -9.59
C VAL A 261 14.56 -12.60 -9.10
N HIS A 262 14.21 -13.79 -9.58
CA HIS A 262 14.89 -15.01 -9.19
C HIS A 262 16.39 -14.96 -9.49
N ARG A 263 16.77 -14.50 -10.69
CA ARG A 263 18.18 -14.31 -11.09
C ARG A 263 18.89 -13.29 -10.21
N ILE A 264 18.26 -12.14 -9.95
CA ILE A 264 18.78 -11.10 -9.05
C ILE A 264 19.09 -11.66 -7.66
N LEU A 265 18.19 -12.48 -7.13
CA LEU A 265 18.31 -13.03 -5.78
C LEU A 265 19.34 -14.16 -5.72
N GLN A 266 19.39 -15.04 -6.72
CA GLN A 266 20.41 -16.09 -6.83
C GLN A 266 21.82 -15.50 -6.92
N ASP A 267 21.97 -14.44 -7.70
CA ASP A 267 23.23 -13.71 -7.82
C ASP A 267 23.49 -12.81 -6.61
N GLY A 268 22.57 -12.64 -5.66
CA GLY A 268 22.72 -11.75 -4.50
C GLY A 268 23.77 -12.22 -3.48
N GLU A 269 24.16 -11.33 -2.56
CA GLU A 269 25.01 -11.65 -1.41
C GLU A 269 24.31 -11.26 -0.11
N VAL A 270 24.19 -12.20 0.83
CA VAL A 270 23.56 -11.94 2.14
C VAL A 270 24.49 -11.11 3.01
N VAL A 271 24.00 -9.97 3.48
CA VAL A 271 24.73 -9.04 4.34
C VAL A 271 24.16 -9.07 5.74
N GLN A 272 25.04 -9.30 6.72
CA GLN A 272 24.65 -9.45 8.12
C GLN A 272 24.42 -8.10 8.83
N SER A 273 24.98 -7.00 8.33
CA SER A 273 24.80 -5.68 8.91
C SER A 273 24.88 -4.58 7.86
N VAL A 274 23.84 -3.74 7.82
CA VAL A 274 23.78 -2.57 6.94
C VAL A 274 24.90 -1.56 7.19
N ASN A 275 25.46 -1.51 8.39
CA ASN A 275 26.55 -0.61 8.71
C ASN A 275 27.85 -0.95 7.95
N THR A 276 27.98 -2.18 7.46
CA THR A 276 29.13 -2.59 6.64
C THR A 276 29.03 -2.10 5.20
N LEU A 277 27.82 -1.72 4.75
CA LEU A 277 27.56 -1.32 3.37
C LEU A 277 28.10 0.07 3.01
N SER A 278 28.27 0.95 3.99
CA SER A 278 28.86 2.27 3.80
C SER A 278 30.35 2.19 3.43
N ALA A 279 31.06 1.18 3.93
CA ALA A 279 32.48 0.94 3.65
C ALA A 279 32.74 0.24 2.30
N LEU A 280 31.71 -0.35 1.68
CA LEU A 280 31.81 -1.13 0.43
C LEU A 280 31.81 -0.27 -0.85
N SER A 281 31.91 1.05 -0.72
CA SER A 281 31.89 2.01 -1.85
C SER A 281 33.10 1.93 -2.79
N THR A 282 34.12 1.11 -2.48
CA THR A 282 35.33 0.97 -3.29
C THR A 282 35.63 -0.50 -3.61
N GLY A 283 35.28 -0.93 -4.83
CA GLY A 283 35.89 -2.12 -5.45
C GLY A 283 35.04 -3.38 -5.66
N ARG A 284 33.75 -3.42 -5.32
CA ARG A 284 32.87 -4.56 -5.68
C ARG A 284 32.19 -4.35 -7.03
N LYS A 285 31.98 -5.45 -7.78
CA LYS A 285 31.32 -5.47 -9.09
C LYS A 285 29.99 -4.71 -9.03
N SER A 286 29.90 -3.65 -9.81
CA SER A 286 28.67 -2.91 -10.09
C SER A 286 27.55 -3.90 -10.48
N GLY A 287 26.42 -3.89 -9.75
CA GLY A 287 25.19 -4.62 -10.13
C GLY A 287 24.74 -5.75 -9.20
N ARG A 288 25.57 -6.28 -8.29
CA ARG A 288 25.16 -7.38 -7.39
C ARG A 288 24.30 -6.89 -6.22
N TYR A 289 23.10 -7.45 -6.05
CA TYR A 289 22.20 -7.10 -4.95
C TYR A 289 22.74 -7.54 -3.59
N GLN A 290 22.61 -6.66 -2.60
CA GLN A 290 22.89 -6.95 -1.20
C GLN A 290 21.58 -7.39 -0.53
N LEU A 291 21.52 -8.65 -0.10
CA LEU A 291 20.35 -9.26 0.51
C LEU A 291 20.38 -8.97 2.02
N ILE A 292 19.36 -8.29 2.55
CA ILE A 292 19.27 -7.85 3.94
C ILE A 292 18.10 -8.58 4.61
N PRO A 293 18.34 -9.66 5.37
CA PRO A 293 17.31 -10.32 6.14
C PRO A 293 16.81 -9.41 7.27
N TYR A 294 15.50 -9.24 7.40
CA TYR A 294 14.89 -8.45 8.48
C TYR A 294 13.58 -9.07 8.96
N VAL A 295 13.04 -8.56 10.07
CA VAL A 295 11.67 -8.82 10.50
C VAL A 295 10.94 -7.48 10.71
N ARG A 296 9.62 -7.46 10.52
CA ARG A 296 8.80 -6.24 10.61
C ARG A 296 9.06 -5.44 11.89
N GLU A 297 9.26 -6.13 13.00
CA GLU A 297 9.53 -5.56 14.33
C GLU A 297 10.81 -4.71 14.39
N GLU A 298 11.78 -4.99 13.51
CA GLU A 298 13.05 -4.26 13.41
C GLU A 298 13.02 -3.20 12.31
N PHE A 299 11.97 -3.16 11.48
CA PHE A 299 11.92 -2.36 10.27
C PHE A 299 12.08 -0.87 10.55
N SER A 300 11.47 -0.32 11.60
CA SER A 300 11.59 1.11 11.91
C SER A 300 13.04 1.58 12.12
N SER A 301 13.86 0.74 12.78
CA SER A 301 15.29 1.01 12.97
C SER A 301 16.05 0.91 11.64
N LEU A 302 15.74 -0.11 10.84
CA LEU A 302 16.34 -0.34 9.53
C LEU A 302 16.00 0.79 8.54
N ALA A 303 14.73 1.19 8.46
CA ALA A 303 14.21 2.26 7.62
C ALA A 303 14.91 3.59 7.93
N LYS A 304 15.16 3.89 9.21
CA LYS A 304 15.92 5.09 9.60
C LYS A 304 17.34 5.08 9.03
N LYS A 305 18.04 3.94 9.05
CA LYS A 305 19.41 3.82 8.54
C LYS A 305 19.46 3.90 7.00
N LEU A 306 18.49 3.29 6.35
CA LEU A 306 18.41 3.22 4.88
C LEU A 306 17.61 4.36 4.26
N GLN A 307 17.07 5.27 5.07
CA GLN A 307 16.23 6.40 4.64
C GLN A 307 14.97 5.96 3.86
N LEU A 308 14.40 4.81 4.25
CA LEU A 308 13.12 4.32 3.72
C LEU A 308 11.94 4.98 4.43
N TYR A 309 10.73 4.73 3.92
CA TYR A 309 9.50 5.13 4.58
C TYR A 309 9.47 4.60 6.03
N PRO A 310 9.21 5.43 7.05
CA PRO A 310 9.29 5.03 8.45
C PRO A 310 8.06 4.23 8.92
N GLY A 311 8.18 3.57 10.07
CA GLY A 311 7.06 2.90 10.74
C GLY A 311 6.86 1.47 10.28
N GLN A 312 6.51 1.25 9.00
CA GLN A 312 6.19 -0.07 8.46
C GLN A 312 6.75 -0.32 7.06
N PRO A 313 7.01 -1.59 6.69
CA PRO A 313 7.42 -1.97 5.34
C PRO A 313 6.37 -1.54 4.30
N ARG A 314 6.80 -0.88 3.21
CA ARG A 314 5.93 -0.46 2.11
C ARG A 314 6.56 -0.74 0.75
N GLY A 315 5.73 -0.88 -0.28
CA GLY A 315 6.17 -1.14 -1.66
C GLY A 315 6.87 -2.50 -1.84
N GLY A 316 6.60 -3.45 -0.95
CA GLY A 316 7.16 -4.79 -1.03
C GLY A 316 6.53 -5.63 -2.12
N TRP A 317 7.20 -6.73 -2.47
CA TRP A 317 6.68 -7.79 -3.30
C TRP A 317 7.10 -9.13 -2.68
N ARG A 318 6.12 -9.89 -2.19
CA ARG A 318 6.31 -11.22 -1.57
C ARG A 318 7.36 -11.22 -0.45
N GLY A 319 7.28 -10.22 0.41
CA GLY A 319 8.21 -10.03 1.53
C GLY A 319 9.56 -9.43 1.14
N ILE A 320 9.73 -8.94 -0.09
CA ILE A 320 10.96 -8.32 -0.57
C ILE A 320 10.74 -6.83 -0.87
N ILE A 321 11.56 -5.96 -0.29
CA ILE A 321 11.63 -4.54 -0.67
C ILE A 321 12.93 -4.31 -1.43
N PHE A 322 12.81 -3.93 -2.70
CA PHE A 322 13.95 -3.49 -3.49
C PHE A 322 14.21 -2.00 -3.26
N SER A 323 15.46 -1.65 -2.99
CA SER A 323 15.88 -0.27 -2.76
C SER A 323 17.38 -0.10 -3.06
N ARG A 324 17.97 0.99 -2.59
CA ARG A 324 19.40 1.30 -2.71
C ARG A 324 19.97 1.75 -1.38
N HIS A 325 21.26 1.56 -1.18
CA HIS A 325 21.94 2.14 -0.04
C HIS A 325 22.08 3.66 -0.24
N PRO A 326 21.67 4.52 0.72
CA PRO A 326 21.56 5.95 0.49
C PRO A 326 22.87 6.68 0.23
N GLN A 327 24.03 6.10 0.56
CA GLN A 327 25.35 6.71 0.29
C GLN A 327 26.16 6.02 -0.79
N SER A 328 26.04 4.69 -0.93
CA SER A 328 26.85 3.92 -1.88
C SER A 328 26.07 3.54 -3.14
N HIS A 329 24.75 3.81 -3.16
CA HIS A 329 23.80 3.46 -4.21
C HIS A 329 23.78 1.97 -4.61
N LEU A 330 24.41 1.11 -3.80
CA LEU A 330 24.40 -0.34 -3.97
C LEU A 330 22.95 -0.83 -3.96
N PRO A 331 22.56 -1.69 -4.91
CA PRO A 331 21.22 -2.25 -4.96
C PRO A 331 20.98 -3.17 -3.75
N LEU A 332 19.84 -2.99 -3.10
CA LEU A 332 19.44 -3.71 -1.89
C LEU A 332 18.17 -4.52 -2.16
N ALA A 333 18.09 -5.69 -1.56
CA ALA A 333 16.86 -6.47 -1.42
C ALA A 333 16.67 -6.79 0.06
N LEU A 334 15.76 -6.07 0.72
CA LEU A 334 15.38 -6.34 2.10
C LEU A 334 14.37 -7.49 2.08
N ILE A 335 14.65 -8.58 2.79
CA ILE A 335 13.83 -9.79 2.74
C ILE A 335 13.31 -10.11 4.14
N ASP A 336 11.98 -10.20 4.27
CA ASP A 336 11.33 -10.64 5.50
C ASP A 336 11.73 -12.10 5.77
N ARG A 337 12.35 -12.36 6.92
CA ARG A 337 12.81 -13.69 7.33
C ARG A 337 11.68 -14.73 7.38
N ARG A 338 10.42 -14.30 7.48
CA ARG A 338 9.23 -15.18 7.47
C ARG A 338 8.76 -15.55 6.06
N GLN A 339 9.25 -14.85 5.04
CA GLN A 339 8.84 -15.01 3.63
C GLN A 339 10.03 -15.30 2.69
N GLY A 340 11.26 -15.36 3.21
CA GLY A 340 12.47 -15.56 2.42
C GLY A 340 12.76 -17.00 1.97
N GLU A 341 11.77 -17.91 2.01
CA GLU A 341 11.99 -19.32 1.64
C GLU A 341 12.48 -19.46 0.19
N GLY A 342 13.53 -20.26 -0.03
CA GLY A 342 14.18 -20.39 -1.33
C GLY A 342 15.08 -19.21 -1.73
N ILE A 343 15.18 -18.18 -0.88
CA ILE A 343 16.00 -16.99 -1.10
C ILE A 343 17.09 -16.88 -0.03
N LEU A 344 16.71 -17.00 1.25
CA LEU A 344 17.62 -16.91 2.38
C LEU A 344 18.11 -18.30 2.83
N PRO A 345 19.31 -18.40 3.40
CA PRO A 345 19.77 -19.61 4.07
C PRO A 345 18.82 -20.02 5.21
N GLU A 346 18.68 -21.32 5.47
CA GLU A 346 17.75 -21.84 6.50
C GLU A 346 17.96 -21.22 7.88
N LYS A 347 19.22 -20.96 8.27
CA LYS A 347 19.58 -20.30 9.54
C LYS A 347 19.02 -18.87 9.69
N ASP A 348 18.72 -18.22 8.58
CA ASP A 348 18.24 -16.85 8.53
C ASP A 348 16.72 -16.77 8.45
N LEU A 349 16.05 -17.87 8.11
CA LEU A 349 14.60 -17.98 8.07
C LEU A 349 14.01 -18.05 9.46
N TRP A 350 12.86 -17.40 9.62
CA TRP A 350 12.01 -17.56 10.79
C TRP A 350 10.82 -18.42 10.36
N ARG A 351 10.51 -19.46 11.13
CA ARG A 351 9.39 -20.37 10.86
C ARG A 351 8.39 -20.38 12.00
N ALA A 352 7.15 -20.70 11.66
CA ALA A 352 6.14 -21.01 12.66
C ALA A 352 6.55 -22.27 13.42
N GLU A 353 6.57 -22.23 14.74
CA GLU A 353 6.97 -23.39 15.54
C GLU A 353 5.86 -24.45 15.58
N PRO A 354 6.19 -25.75 15.35
CA PRO A 354 5.19 -26.82 15.31
C PRO A 354 4.37 -27.00 16.60
N GLY A 355 4.93 -26.56 17.75
CA GLY A 355 4.25 -26.64 19.05
C GLY A 355 3.30 -25.49 19.35
N ASN A 356 3.22 -24.48 18.49
CA ASN A 356 2.39 -23.30 18.72
C ASN A 356 0.91 -23.63 18.65
N ILE A 357 0.16 -23.10 19.61
CA ILE A 357 -1.29 -23.20 19.66
C ILE A 357 -1.87 -21.81 19.47
N LEU A 358 -2.70 -21.65 18.44
CA LEU A 358 -3.55 -20.48 18.27
C LEU A 358 -4.80 -20.64 19.13
N MET A 359 -5.03 -19.70 20.04
CA MET A 359 -6.21 -19.72 20.91
C MET A 359 -6.79 -18.35 21.15
N LYS A 360 -8.09 -18.32 21.44
CA LYS A 360 -8.81 -17.09 21.79
C LYS A 360 -8.59 -16.78 23.26
N ALA A 361 -8.20 -15.55 23.58
CA ALA A 361 -8.26 -15.07 24.96
C ALA A 361 -9.72 -14.95 25.43
N LYS A 362 -9.95 -14.81 26.74
CA LYS A 362 -11.24 -14.33 27.24
C LYS A 362 -11.43 -12.84 26.84
N PRO A 363 -12.66 -12.35 26.68
CA PRO A 363 -12.94 -10.93 26.43
C PRO A 363 -12.16 -10.01 27.39
N GLY A 364 -11.46 -9.02 26.83
CA GLY A 364 -10.68 -8.04 27.59
C GLY A 364 -9.43 -8.58 28.29
N LYS A 365 -8.99 -9.82 28.00
CA LYS A 365 -7.78 -10.41 28.60
C LYS A 365 -6.59 -10.41 27.63
N SER A 366 -5.40 -10.32 28.20
CA SER A 366 -4.13 -10.40 27.50
C SER A 366 -3.78 -11.84 27.08
N CYS A 367 -2.82 -11.97 26.17
CA CYS A 367 -2.31 -13.27 25.76
C CYS A 367 -1.44 -13.93 26.83
N ASP A 368 -0.74 -13.15 27.66
CA ASP A 368 -0.03 -13.70 28.82
C ASP A 368 -0.98 -14.46 29.76
N SER A 369 -2.13 -13.86 30.06
CA SER A 369 -3.14 -14.51 30.91
C SER A 369 -3.76 -15.74 30.23
N ALA A 370 -4.04 -15.67 28.93
CA ALA A 370 -4.64 -16.77 28.19
C ALA A 370 -3.71 -17.97 28.07
N CYS A 371 -2.45 -17.76 27.66
CA CYS A 371 -1.45 -18.82 27.54
C CYS A 371 -1.08 -19.41 28.91
N GLY A 372 -0.92 -18.56 29.92
CA GLY A 372 -0.59 -19.01 31.28
C GLY A 372 -1.65 -19.93 31.89
N ALA A 373 -2.93 -19.71 31.58
CA ALA A 373 -4.04 -20.55 32.05
C ALA A 373 -3.99 -22.00 31.53
N VAL A 374 -3.26 -22.25 30.44
CA VAL A 374 -3.06 -23.59 29.85
C VAL A 374 -1.62 -24.09 30.01
N GLY A 375 -0.82 -23.46 30.88
CA GLY A 375 0.57 -23.85 31.14
C GLY A 375 1.55 -23.52 30.00
N LEU A 376 1.17 -22.63 29.10
CA LEU A 376 2.00 -22.17 27.97
C LEU A 376 2.45 -20.72 28.17
N LYS A 377 3.32 -20.23 27.30
CA LYS A 377 3.74 -18.82 27.28
C LYS A 377 3.34 -18.15 25.97
N CYS A 378 2.96 -16.88 26.04
CA CYS A 378 2.77 -16.09 24.83
C CYS A 378 4.12 -15.90 24.13
N ASP A 379 4.16 -16.13 22.83
CA ASP A 379 5.33 -15.86 22.00
C ASP A 379 5.03 -14.73 21.01
N ILE A 380 5.64 -13.58 21.29
CA ILE A 380 5.50 -12.38 20.47
C ILE A 380 6.03 -12.57 19.05
N ARG A 381 7.13 -13.32 18.86
CA ARG A 381 7.74 -13.54 17.54
C ARG A 381 6.85 -14.38 16.64
N GLN A 382 6.11 -15.30 17.26
CA GLN A 382 5.20 -16.23 16.59
C GLN A 382 3.81 -15.61 16.35
N MET A 383 3.42 -14.59 17.13
CA MET A 383 2.14 -13.91 16.99
C MET A 383 1.93 -13.25 15.62
N GLU A 384 3.01 -12.89 14.93
CA GLU A 384 2.94 -12.30 13.59
C GLU A 384 2.31 -13.26 12.56
N TYR A 385 2.50 -14.58 12.69
CA TYR A 385 1.87 -15.57 11.81
C TYR A 385 0.34 -15.61 11.96
N ALA A 386 -0.18 -15.17 13.11
CA ALA A 386 -1.61 -15.05 13.37
C ALA A 386 -2.19 -13.67 12.99
N ASN A 387 -1.32 -12.69 12.68
CA ASN A 387 -1.70 -11.31 12.36
C ASN A 387 -2.13 -11.15 10.89
N ASN A 388 -3.13 -11.93 10.48
CA ASN A 388 -3.73 -11.83 9.16
C ASN A 388 -5.21 -12.21 9.19
N CYS A 389 -5.96 -11.67 8.24
CA CYS A 389 -7.40 -11.88 8.16
C CYS A 389 -7.80 -13.36 8.04
N LYS A 390 -6.99 -14.18 7.34
CA LYS A 390 -7.25 -15.61 7.15
C LYS A 390 -7.20 -16.36 8.48
N ALA A 391 -6.16 -16.14 9.28
CA ALA A 391 -6.03 -16.73 10.61
C ALA A 391 -7.18 -16.27 11.53
N LEU A 392 -7.49 -14.98 11.56
CA LEU A 392 -8.59 -14.46 12.38
C LEU A 392 -9.95 -15.07 12.02
N LYS A 393 -10.29 -15.17 10.73
CA LYS A 393 -11.55 -15.78 10.26
C LYS A 393 -11.68 -17.28 10.58
N GLN A 394 -10.57 -17.98 10.81
CA GLN A 394 -10.62 -19.38 11.27
C GLN A 394 -11.04 -19.50 12.74
N HIS A 395 -10.87 -18.43 13.53
CA HIS A 395 -11.14 -18.45 14.96
C HIS A 395 -12.30 -17.52 15.38
N PHE A 396 -12.67 -16.54 14.58
CA PHE A 396 -13.72 -15.57 14.91
C PHE A 396 -14.75 -15.45 13.78
N PRO A 397 -15.99 -15.03 14.09
CA PRO A 397 -17.01 -14.87 13.07
C PRO A 397 -16.69 -13.75 12.07
N CYS A 398 -16.06 -12.66 12.52
CA CYS A 398 -15.66 -11.52 11.69
C CYS A 398 -16.81 -11.03 10.78
N GLU A 399 -18.01 -10.84 11.32
CA GLU A 399 -19.25 -10.57 10.58
C GLU A 399 -19.13 -9.32 9.70
N ASN A 400 -18.42 -8.30 10.17
CA ASN A 400 -18.13 -7.07 9.43
C ASN A 400 -16.78 -7.12 8.70
N GLY A 401 -16.28 -8.33 8.46
CA GLY A 401 -15.02 -8.60 7.78
C GLY A 401 -13.78 -8.28 8.62
N CYS A 402 -12.66 -8.16 7.93
CA CYS A 402 -11.41 -7.69 8.50
C CYS A 402 -11.14 -6.23 8.17
N GLY A 403 -10.54 -5.52 9.12
CA GLY A 403 -10.10 -4.14 8.99
C GLY A 403 -8.70 -3.94 9.54
N HIS A 404 -8.07 -2.85 9.14
CA HIS A 404 -6.78 -2.44 9.68
C HIS A 404 -6.97 -1.47 10.85
N GLN A 405 -6.23 -1.66 11.93
CA GLN A 405 -6.19 -0.76 13.09
C GLN A 405 -4.78 -0.67 13.69
N VAL A 406 -4.58 0.34 14.52
CA VAL A 406 -3.32 0.54 15.26
C VAL A 406 -3.58 0.27 16.74
N GLY A 407 -2.90 -0.71 17.29
CA GLY A 407 -3.09 -1.13 18.68
C GLY A 407 -2.18 -2.30 19.03
N ALA A 408 -1.62 -2.28 20.25
CA ALA A 408 -0.72 -3.34 20.72
C ALA A 408 -1.48 -4.64 21.07
N GLU A 409 -2.80 -4.57 21.23
CA GLU A 409 -3.68 -5.70 21.50
C GLU A 409 -4.09 -6.51 20.26
N ILE A 410 -3.79 -5.99 19.08
CA ILE A 410 -4.04 -6.64 17.80
C ILE A 410 -3.00 -7.76 17.62
N PRO A 411 -3.34 -8.94 17.04
CA PRO A 411 -4.58 -9.31 16.36
C PRO A 411 -5.74 -9.67 17.31
N CYS A 412 -6.94 -9.19 16.98
CA CYS A 412 -8.11 -9.36 17.82
C CYS A 412 -9.45 -9.30 17.05
N TYR A 413 -10.53 -9.70 17.72
CA TYR A 413 -11.91 -9.53 17.28
C TYR A 413 -12.63 -8.53 18.20
N VAL A 414 -13.39 -7.60 17.62
CA VAL A 414 -14.11 -6.56 18.38
C VAL A 414 -15.53 -7.05 18.69
N HIS A 415 -15.76 -7.50 19.93
CA HIS A 415 -17.08 -8.01 20.34
C HIS A 415 -18.03 -6.91 20.83
N GLU A 416 -17.53 -5.70 21.11
CA GLU A 416 -18.35 -4.56 21.54
C GLU A 416 -19.10 -3.93 20.35
N LYS A 417 -20.44 -3.99 20.38
CA LYS A 417 -21.30 -3.57 19.25
C LYS A 417 -21.42 -2.05 19.04
N THR A 418 -20.98 -1.25 20.01
CA THR A 418 -21.08 0.22 19.97
C THR A 418 -19.88 0.88 19.30
N ARG A 419 -18.81 0.11 19.01
CA ARG A 419 -17.60 0.61 18.37
C ARG A 419 -17.79 0.73 16.86
N ASP A 420 -17.08 1.67 16.23
CA ASP A 420 -17.04 1.78 14.76
C ASP A 420 -16.48 0.50 14.09
N THR A 421 -15.60 -0.21 14.80
CA THR A 421 -15.03 -1.50 14.37
C THR A 421 -15.80 -2.71 14.90
N ALA A 422 -17.02 -2.52 15.39
CA ALA A 422 -17.84 -3.60 15.94
C ALA A 422 -17.91 -4.80 14.99
N LEU A 423 -17.74 -6.00 15.55
CA LEU A 423 -17.80 -7.28 14.85
C LEU A 423 -16.77 -7.43 13.73
N GLN A 424 -15.70 -6.63 13.74
CA GLN A 424 -14.57 -6.77 12.83
C GLN A 424 -13.44 -7.58 13.47
N CYS A 425 -12.71 -8.27 12.61
CA CYS A 425 -11.39 -8.81 12.93
C CYS A 425 -10.30 -7.80 12.55
N LEU A 426 -9.46 -7.43 13.50
CA LEU A 426 -8.46 -6.39 13.33
C LEU A 426 -7.07 -6.99 13.13
N VAL A 427 -6.36 -6.45 12.15
CA VAL A 427 -4.94 -6.69 11.87
C VAL A 427 -4.18 -5.37 11.90
N THR A 428 -2.87 -5.42 12.11
CA THR A 428 -2.02 -4.22 12.17
C THR A 428 -0.70 -4.46 11.46
N ASP A 429 -0.19 -3.49 10.70
CA ASP A 429 1.16 -3.53 10.13
C ASP A 429 2.09 -2.44 10.74
N GLU A 430 1.51 -1.51 11.50
CA GLU A 430 2.24 -0.41 12.15
C GLU A 430 2.75 -0.78 13.56
N SER A 431 1.93 -1.47 14.35
CA SER A 431 2.30 -1.88 15.72
C SER A 431 2.76 -3.34 15.74
N ALA A 432 3.84 -3.64 16.45
CA ALA A 432 4.17 -5.03 16.78
C ALA A 432 3.18 -5.52 17.86
N PRO A 433 2.54 -6.69 17.68
CA PRO A 433 1.67 -7.27 18.69
C PRO A 433 2.38 -7.39 20.05
N ASN A 434 1.72 -7.09 21.18
CA ASN A 434 2.31 -7.20 22.52
C ASN A 434 1.53 -8.21 23.37
N CYS A 435 2.19 -9.19 24.00
CA CYS A 435 1.52 -10.23 24.79
C CYS A 435 0.69 -9.75 25.99
N SER A 436 1.11 -8.65 26.64
CA SER A 436 0.46 -8.14 27.86
C SER A 436 -0.66 -7.14 27.57
N ALA A 437 -0.68 -6.57 26.36
CA ALA A 437 -1.72 -5.63 25.95
C ALA A 437 -3.11 -6.29 25.97
N GLN A 438 -4.12 -5.49 26.25
CA GLN A 438 -5.52 -5.93 26.29
C GLN A 438 -6.42 -4.72 26.09
N HIS A 439 -7.62 -4.96 25.56
CA HIS A 439 -8.62 -3.92 25.43
C HIS A 439 -10.00 -4.50 25.77
N PRO A 440 -10.81 -3.84 26.64
CA PRO A 440 -12.10 -4.37 27.11
C PRO A 440 -13.06 -4.77 26.00
N ALA A 441 -13.04 -4.05 24.87
CA ALA A 441 -13.90 -4.27 23.71
C ALA A 441 -13.50 -5.46 22.81
N THR A 442 -12.37 -6.11 23.10
CA THR A 442 -11.72 -7.04 22.16
C THR A 442 -11.46 -8.42 22.75
N THR A 443 -11.41 -9.41 21.87
CA THR A 443 -10.99 -10.77 22.16
C THR A 443 -9.77 -11.09 21.31
N ARG A 444 -8.62 -11.34 21.93
CA ARG A 444 -7.35 -11.54 21.23
C ARG A 444 -7.23 -12.93 20.63
N LEU A 445 -6.56 -13.03 19.47
CA LEU A 445 -6.01 -14.30 18.99
C LEU A 445 -4.55 -14.40 19.44
N CYS A 446 -4.28 -15.33 20.32
CA CYS A 446 -2.98 -15.51 20.96
C CYS A 446 -2.25 -16.68 20.34
N THR A 447 -0.93 -16.53 20.19
CA THR A 447 -0.03 -17.64 19.85
C THR A 447 0.68 -18.08 21.12
N CYS A 448 0.31 -19.26 21.62
CA CYS A 448 0.85 -19.82 22.84
C CYS A 448 1.82 -20.94 22.51
N SER A 449 3.04 -20.83 23.02
CA SER A 449 4.12 -21.78 22.77
C SER A 449 4.42 -22.58 24.03
N PRO A 450 4.79 -23.87 23.90
CA PRO A 450 5.38 -24.62 25.00
C PRO A 450 6.58 -23.86 25.54
N ALA A 451 6.79 -23.90 26.85
CA ALA A 451 7.99 -23.29 27.43
C ALA A 451 9.23 -23.93 26.79
N GLN A 452 9.85 -23.23 25.84
CA GLN A 452 11.07 -23.70 25.22
C GLN A 452 12.11 -23.93 26.33
N LYS A 453 12.69 -25.13 26.39
CA LYS A 453 14.02 -25.29 26.99
C LYS A 453 14.91 -24.32 26.23
N ARG A 454 15.37 -23.25 26.90
CA ARG A 454 16.22 -22.22 26.31
C ARG A 454 17.32 -22.91 25.47
N HIS A 455 17.22 -22.86 24.15
CA HIS A 455 18.40 -23.00 23.32
C HIS A 455 19.22 -21.74 23.60
N ALA A 456 20.25 -21.90 24.43
CA ALA A 456 21.21 -20.86 24.72
C ALA A 456 21.95 -20.51 23.43
N GLY A 457 21.50 -19.46 22.76
CA GLY A 457 22.13 -18.90 21.58
C GLY A 457 21.14 -17.95 20.92
N TYR A 458 21.58 -16.73 20.62
CA TYR A 458 20.79 -15.64 20.02
C TYR A 458 19.97 -14.75 20.96
N LEU A 459 20.60 -14.29 22.05
CA LEU A 459 20.36 -12.94 22.59
C LEU A 459 21.69 -12.35 23.08
N SER A 460 22.53 -11.93 22.14
CA SER A 460 23.54 -10.88 22.34
C SER A 460 24.26 -10.61 21.01
N ARG A 461 23.80 -9.60 20.27
CA ARG A 461 24.61 -8.56 19.61
C ARG A 461 23.71 -7.61 18.83
#